data_AF-A0A6G0QKE3-F1
#
_entry.id   AF-A0A6G0QKE3-F1
#
_cell.length_a   1.000
_cell.length_b   1.000
_cell.length_c   1.000
_cell.angle_alpha   90.00
_cell.angle_beta   90.00
_cell.angle_gamma   90.00
#
_symmetry.space_group_name_H-M   'P 1'
#
loop_
_entity.id
_entity.type
_entity.pdbx_description
1 polymer ?
#
loop_
_entity_poly.entity_id
_entity_poly.type
_entity_poly.pdbx_seq_one_letter_code
_entity_poly.pdbx_strand_id
1 'polypeptide(L)'
;MDTATSSTLNAKQRRKLLREQQHKQAEGAAAAEKAENKQEAPEAVKEKAVVKAPPQVEAAATQDGGAQLNAKERRRLARQEQQATEDTMATVAEGDDQQLNAQQRRLLKRKAEGVEETKPPQKKQKKSKTDEDGKPVKSIHLTLFVGQLPFRATEAAVRKHFAEAGDIKLRMLTDKKTKKFKGTAFIEVKDSKALGAALSRHHTLLQGRRINVELTASGGGNKSENRRNKIDLLRKKQSNVQVEKTKALIQKHIDGPEYKLQKDDVDDRMIDFLSWFDYETAKTALEEYNRCVSDRVNNRKAFFMGILKRFRQTDGVE
;
A
#
# COMPACT_ATOMS: atom_id res chain seq x y z
N MET A 1 -47.02 -2.95 36.18
CA MET A 1 -47.69 -1.75 35.62
C MET A 1 -46.61 -0.73 35.30
N ASP A 2 -46.69 -0.08 34.14
CA ASP A 2 -46.16 1.26 33.79
C ASP A 2 -45.90 1.37 32.28
N THR A 3 -46.99 1.35 31.52
CA THR A 3 -47.04 1.58 30.08
C THR A 3 -47.42 3.04 29.77
N ALA A 4 -46.51 3.98 30.04
CA ALA A 4 -46.57 5.39 29.60
C ALA A 4 -45.18 6.03 29.86
N THR A 5 -44.46 6.71 28.96
CA THR A 5 -44.83 7.60 27.85
C THR A 5 -43.69 7.66 26.82
N SER A 6 -43.96 7.41 25.53
CA SER A 6 -42.91 7.39 24.47
C SER A 6 -42.86 8.67 23.59
N SER A 7 -43.69 9.68 23.89
CA SER A 7 -44.08 10.72 22.92
C SER A 7 -43.36 12.08 23.00
N THR A 8 -42.38 12.30 23.90
CA THR A 8 -41.74 13.64 24.08
C THR A 8 -40.20 13.66 24.07
N LEU A 9 -39.53 12.59 23.62
CA LEU A 9 -38.06 12.54 23.54
C LEU A 9 -37.52 13.04 22.18
N ASN A 10 -36.67 14.07 22.24
CA ASN A 10 -36.00 14.66 21.08
C ASN A 10 -35.03 13.64 20.43
N ALA A 11 -34.81 13.72 19.11
CA ALA A 11 -34.04 12.75 18.32
C ALA A 11 -32.63 12.46 18.88
N LYS A 12 -31.99 13.46 19.50
CA LYS A 12 -30.67 13.31 20.14
C LYS A 12 -30.71 12.46 21.42
N GLN A 13 -31.81 12.51 22.18
CA GLN A 13 -32.02 11.70 23.38
C GLN A 13 -32.36 10.25 23.01
N ARG A 14 -33.28 10.04 22.05
CA ARG A 14 -33.61 8.69 21.52
C ARG A 14 -32.35 7.93 21.08
N ARG A 15 -31.45 8.60 20.36
CA ARG A 15 -30.20 8.01 19.87
C ARG A 15 -29.15 7.74 20.98
N LYS A 16 -29.20 8.47 22.10
CA LYS A 16 -28.39 8.13 23.29
C LYS A 16 -28.93 6.87 23.96
N LEU A 17 -30.23 6.83 24.22
CA LEU A 17 -30.93 5.72 24.86
C LEU A 17 -30.73 4.39 24.10
N LEU A 18 -30.81 4.42 22.76
CA LEU A 18 -30.54 3.25 21.92
C LEU A 18 -29.11 2.71 22.07
N ARG A 19 -28.12 3.60 22.14
CA ARG A 19 -26.70 3.22 22.31
C ARG A 19 -26.41 2.68 23.71
N GLU A 20 -27.13 3.18 24.71
CA GLU A 20 -27.04 2.76 26.11
C GLU A 20 -27.68 1.38 26.33
N GLN A 21 -28.80 1.10 25.64
CA GLN A 21 -29.39 -0.25 25.56
C GLN A 21 -28.46 -1.25 24.85
N GLN A 22 -27.86 -0.86 23.72
CA GLN A 22 -26.89 -1.71 23.00
C GLN A 22 -25.65 -2.04 23.84
N HIS A 23 -25.15 -1.09 24.64
CA HIS A 23 -24.01 -1.35 25.53
C HIS A 23 -24.37 -2.37 26.63
N LYS A 24 -25.53 -2.21 27.27
CA LYS A 24 -26.03 -3.16 28.28
C LYS A 24 -26.27 -4.57 27.72
N GLN A 25 -26.75 -4.68 26.47
CA GLN A 25 -26.88 -5.97 25.79
C GLN A 25 -25.51 -6.60 25.47
N ALA A 26 -24.52 -5.81 25.06
CA ALA A 26 -23.17 -6.30 24.81
C ALA A 26 -22.45 -6.74 26.10
N GLU A 27 -22.61 -6.03 27.22
CA GLU A 27 -22.08 -6.44 28.53
C GLU A 27 -22.76 -7.72 29.05
N GLY A 28 -24.07 -7.88 28.85
CA GLY A 28 -24.79 -9.11 29.18
C GLY A 28 -24.31 -10.32 28.36
N ALA A 29 -24.09 -10.14 27.05
CA ALA A 29 -23.55 -11.19 26.18
C ALA A 29 -22.12 -11.61 26.57
N ALA A 30 -21.24 -10.63 26.84
CA ALA A 30 -19.86 -10.89 27.26
C ALA A 30 -19.74 -11.53 28.65
N ALA A 31 -20.76 -11.38 29.51
CA ALA A 31 -20.86 -12.09 30.78
C ALA A 31 -21.28 -13.56 30.60
N ALA A 32 -22.20 -13.85 29.66
CA ALA A 32 -22.62 -15.22 29.33
C ALA A 32 -21.48 -16.04 28.69
N GLU A 33 -20.76 -15.47 27.72
CA GLU A 33 -19.66 -16.14 27.00
C GLU A 33 -18.48 -16.53 27.93
N LYS A 34 -18.33 -15.85 29.07
CA LYS A 34 -17.30 -16.19 30.09
C LYS A 34 -17.73 -17.25 31.10
N ALA A 35 -19.01 -17.59 31.19
CA ALA A 35 -19.50 -18.60 32.13
C ALA A 35 -19.36 -20.03 31.58
N GLU A 36 -19.35 -20.19 30.24
CA GLU A 36 -19.42 -21.50 29.57
C GLU A 36 -18.05 -22.17 29.36
N ASN A 37 -16.94 -21.45 29.54
CA ASN A 37 -15.58 -21.95 29.26
C ASN A 37 -14.75 -22.19 30.53
N LYS A 38 -15.24 -23.05 31.44
CA LYS A 38 -14.47 -23.44 32.64
C LYS A 38 -14.72 -24.88 33.14
N GLN A 39 -14.69 -25.82 32.20
CA GLN A 39 -14.49 -27.28 32.37
C GLN A 39 -13.92 -27.84 31.05
N GLU A 40 -13.00 -28.82 30.99
CA GLU A 40 -12.23 -29.53 32.02
C GLU A 40 -10.90 -30.08 31.41
N ALA A 41 -10.03 -30.69 32.22
CA ALA A 41 -8.82 -31.45 31.83
C ALA A 41 -8.69 -32.68 32.78
N PRO A 42 -7.89 -33.76 32.53
CA PRO A 42 -6.68 -33.82 31.68
C PRO A 42 -6.35 -35.17 30.94
N GLU A 43 -5.14 -35.23 30.34
CA GLU A 43 -4.23 -36.39 30.14
C GLU A 43 -4.39 -37.45 29.00
N ALA A 44 -3.28 -38.18 28.77
CA ALA A 44 -2.89 -38.98 27.58
C ALA A 44 -3.46 -40.44 27.58
N VAL A 45 -3.30 -41.35 26.59
CA VAL A 45 -2.09 -41.80 25.84
C VAL A 45 -2.42 -42.67 24.58
N LYS A 46 -1.42 -42.85 23.68
CA LYS A 46 -1.14 -44.02 22.79
C LYS A 46 -1.91 -44.35 21.47
N GLU A 47 -1.16 -44.22 20.37
CA GLU A 47 -0.78 -45.27 19.37
C GLU A 47 -1.74 -45.89 18.29
N LYS A 48 -1.21 -45.98 17.05
CA LYS A 48 -1.59 -46.83 15.87
C LYS A 48 -2.92 -46.54 15.13
N ALA A 49 -3.17 -46.98 13.88
CA ALA A 49 -2.37 -47.09 12.63
C ALA A 49 -3.29 -47.54 11.45
N VAL A 50 -2.82 -47.43 10.18
CA VAL A 50 -3.26 -48.17 8.96
C VAL A 50 -4.54 -47.74 8.17
N VAL A 51 -4.30 -47.08 7.03
CA VAL A 51 -4.75 -47.39 5.63
C VAL A 51 -6.14 -48.03 5.35
N LYS A 52 -6.97 -47.38 4.51
CA LYS A 52 -7.35 -47.92 3.17
C LYS A 52 -7.98 -46.87 2.23
N ALA A 53 -7.77 -47.06 0.92
CA ALA A 53 -8.41 -46.32 -0.19
C ALA A 53 -9.25 -47.30 -1.08
N PRO A 54 -9.67 -46.90 -2.30
CA PRO A 54 -11.07 -46.63 -2.70
C PRO A 54 -11.79 -47.88 -3.29
N PRO A 55 -13.00 -47.70 -3.89
CA PRO A 55 -13.03 -47.69 -5.36
C PRO A 55 -14.04 -46.70 -6.00
N GLN A 56 -13.98 -46.62 -7.33
CA GLN A 56 -14.96 -45.99 -8.26
C GLN A 56 -16.10 -47.01 -8.56
N VAL A 57 -17.16 -46.84 -9.36
CA VAL A 57 -17.49 -46.00 -10.54
C VAL A 57 -19.03 -46.01 -10.79
N GLU A 58 -19.57 -45.01 -11.53
CA GLU A 58 -20.84 -45.04 -12.33
C GLU A 58 -22.20 -45.19 -11.58
N ALA A 59 -23.34 -44.59 -11.97
CA ALA A 59 -23.67 -43.45 -12.84
C ALA A 59 -25.16 -42.98 -12.63
N ALA A 60 -25.51 -41.83 -13.22
CA ALA A 60 -26.86 -41.30 -13.53
C ALA A 60 -27.65 -40.40 -12.53
N ALA A 61 -28.28 -39.38 -13.14
CA ALA A 61 -29.42 -38.53 -12.71
C ALA A 61 -29.21 -37.36 -11.71
N THR A 62 -29.15 -36.14 -12.30
CA THR A 62 -29.66 -34.84 -11.78
C THR A 62 -29.16 -34.28 -10.44
N GLN A 63 -28.36 -33.18 -10.48
CA GLN A 63 -28.84 -31.82 -10.17
C GLN A 63 -27.74 -30.73 -10.31
N ASP A 64 -28.19 -29.57 -10.79
CA ASP A 64 -27.66 -28.19 -10.68
C ASP A 64 -26.15 -27.92 -10.50
N GLY A 65 -25.49 -27.51 -11.60
CA GLY A 65 -24.09 -27.08 -11.61
C GLY A 65 -23.90 -25.58 -11.39
N GLY A 66 -23.85 -25.15 -10.12
CA GLY A 66 -23.61 -23.74 -9.75
C GLY A 66 -22.20 -23.25 -10.08
N ALA A 67 -22.00 -22.69 -11.28
CA ALA A 67 -20.75 -22.04 -11.67
C ALA A 67 -20.44 -20.81 -10.79
N GLN A 68 -19.25 -20.73 -10.22
CA GLN A 68 -18.79 -19.59 -9.42
C GLN A 68 -18.49 -18.36 -10.31
N LEU A 69 -19.54 -17.60 -10.63
CA LEU A 69 -19.42 -16.35 -11.39
C LEU A 69 -18.76 -15.25 -10.56
N ASN A 70 -17.83 -14.52 -11.19
CA ASN A 70 -17.03 -13.51 -10.50
C ASN A 70 -17.86 -12.24 -10.25
N ALA A 71 -17.52 -11.45 -9.22
CA ALA A 71 -18.35 -10.35 -8.70
C ALA A 71 -18.74 -9.27 -9.73
N LYS A 72 -17.99 -9.17 -10.84
CA LYS A 72 -18.25 -8.25 -11.96
C LYS A 72 -19.39 -8.71 -12.88
N GLU A 73 -19.61 -10.01 -13.01
CA GLU A 73 -20.62 -10.61 -13.90
C GLU A 73 -22.00 -10.63 -13.25
N ARG A 74 -22.06 -10.98 -11.96
CA ARG A 74 -23.28 -10.88 -11.12
C ARG A 74 -23.91 -9.48 -11.18
N ARG A 75 -23.08 -8.44 -11.24
CA ARG A 75 -23.52 -7.03 -11.34
C ARG A 75 -23.94 -6.60 -12.75
N ARG A 76 -23.62 -7.40 -13.77
CA ARG A 76 -24.01 -7.16 -15.17
C ARG A 76 -25.35 -7.84 -15.48
N LEU A 77 -25.53 -9.09 -15.03
CA LEU A 77 -26.81 -9.81 -15.06
C LEU A 77 -27.92 -9.03 -14.35
N ALA A 78 -27.71 -8.62 -13.10
CA ALA A 78 -28.69 -7.83 -12.34
C ALA A 78 -29.06 -6.49 -13.01
N ARG A 79 -28.21 -5.96 -13.91
CA ARG A 79 -28.51 -4.74 -14.69
C ARG A 79 -29.29 -5.05 -15.97
N GLN A 80 -29.06 -6.20 -16.59
CA GLN A 80 -29.86 -6.66 -17.74
C GLN A 80 -31.27 -7.08 -17.31
N GLU A 81 -31.41 -7.75 -16.16
CA GLU A 81 -32.72 -8.09 -15.58
C GLU A 81 -33.54 -6.83 -15.28
N GLN A 82 -32.93 -5.80 -14.70
CA GLN A 82 -33.59 -4.51 -14.45
C GLN A 82 -34.05 -3.82 -15.75
N GLN A 83 -33.25 -3.86 -16.81
CA GLN A 83 -33.64 -3.30 -18.11
C GLN A 83 -34.76 -4.12 -18.78
N ALA A 84 -34.75 -5.45 -18.65
CA ALA A 84 -35.84 -6.30 -19.15
C ALA A 84 -37.18 -6.07 -18.43
N THR A 85 -37.16 -5.73 -17.13
CA THR A 85 -38.36 -5.32 -16.39
C THR A 85 -38.84 -3.91 -16.72
N GLU A 86 -37.98 -3.02 -17.21
CA GLU A 86 -38.37 -1.67 -17.64
C GLU A 86 -39.10 -1.70 -19.00
N ASP A 87 -38.67 -2.55 -19.95
CA ASP A 87 -39.33 -2.69 -21.26
C ASP A 87 -40.70 -3.41 -21.18
N THR A 88 -40.92 -4.30 -20.20
CA THR A 88 -42.20 -5.03 -20.05
C THR A 88 -43.31 -4.23 -19.34
N MET A 89 -43.00 -3.08 -18.75
CA MET A 89 -44.00 -2.18 -18.13
C MET A 89 -44.48 -1.05 -19.05
N ALA A 90 -44.04 -1.02 -20.32
CA ALA A 90 -44.35 0.06 -21.26
C ALA A 90 -45.69 -0.12 -22.05
N THR A 91 -46.42 -1.22 -21.85
CA THR A 91 -47.62 -1.57 -22.64
C THR A 91 -48.85 -1.91 -21.80
N VAL A 92 -49.26 -1.01 -20.91
CA VAL A 92 -50.66 -0.87 -20.44
C VAL A 92 -50.86 0.56 -19.93
N ALA A 93 -51.72 1.33 -20.59
CA ALA A 93 -52.09 2.67 -20.17
C ALA A 93 -53.59 2.88 -20.42
N GLU A 94 -54.39 2.75 -19.36
CA GLU A 94 -55.74 3.32 -19.21
C GLU A 94 -56.24 3.04 -17.78
N GLY A 95 -56.81 4.05 -17.09
CA GLY A 95 -57.51 3.87 -15.80
C GLY A 95 -56.99 4.68 -14.60
N ASP A 96 -57.79 5.65 -14.19
CA ASP A 96 -57.91 6.34 -12.88
C ASP A 96 -56.76 7.16 -12.26
N ASP A 97 -57.15 8.36 -11.80
CA ASP A 97 -56.29 9.55 -11.61
C ASP A 97 -56.13 9.96 -10.12
N GLN A 98 -56.14 8.99 -9.19
CA GLN A 98 -56.16 9.27 -7.74
C GLN A 98 -55.22 8.38 -6.88
N GLN A 99 -53.90 8.49 -7.12
CA GLN A 99 -52.86 8.45 -6.06
C GLN A 99 -51.44 8.55 -6.67
N LEU A 100 -50.90 9.78 -6.80
CA LEU A 100 -49.51 9.99 -7.23
C LEU A 100 -48.72 10.82 -6.23
N ASN A 101 -47.51 10.34 -5.88
CA ASN A 101 -46.62 10.99 -4.93
C ASN A 101 -46.02 12.28 -5.54
N ALA A 102 -45.75 13.28 -4.69
CA ALA A 102 -45.29 14.62 -5.09
C ALA A 102 -44.01 14.63 -5.97
N GLN A 103 -43.21 13.56 -5.96
CA GLN A 103 -42.07 13.38 -6.86
C GLN A 103 -42.49 13.07 -8.31
N GLN A 104 -43.51 12.23 -8.54
CA GLN A 104 -43.95 11.85 -9.89
C GLN A 104 -44.59 13.05 -10.62
N ARG A 105 -45.42 13.82 -9.91
CA ARG A 105 -45.97 15.09 -10.42
C ARG A 105 -44.87 16.09 -10.84
N ARG A 106 -43.73 16.13 -10.13
CA ARG A 106 -42.57 16.96 -10.48
C ARG A 106 -41.79 16.44 -11.69
N LEU A 107 -41.72 15.14 -11.92
CA LEU A 107 -41.09 14.60 -13.14
C LEU A 107 -41.94 14.87 -14.38
N LEU A 108 -43.27 14.68 -14.29
CA LEU A 108 -44.18 14.96 -15.40
C LEU A 108 -44.16 16.44 -15.79
N LYS A 109 -44.20 17.36 -14.82
CA LYS A 109 -44.09 18.80 -15.10
C LYS A 109 -42.74 19.18 -15.74
N ARG A 110 -41.63 18.56 -15.32
CA ARG A 110 -40.30 18.72 -15.94
C ARG A 110 -40.15 18.05 -17.31
N LYS A 111 -41.07 17.17 -17.72
CA LYS A 111 -41.15 16.61 -19.08
C LYS A 111 -42.00 17.49 -20.01
N ALA A 112 -42.97 18.22 -19.49
CA ALA A 112 -43.82 19.13 -20.26
C ALA A 112 -43.16 20.50 -20.54
N GLU A 113 -42.36 21.02 -19.61
CA GLU A 113 -41.68 22.31 -19.75
C GLU A 113 -40.26 22.13 -20.33
N GLY A 114 -40.16 22.03 -21.66
CA GLY A 114 -38.87 22.01 -22.38
C GLY A 114 -38.32 23.42 -22.62
N VAL A 115 -37.16 23.74 -22.05
CA VAL A 115 -36.39 24.98 -22.31
C VAL A 115 -34.89 24.68 -22.35
N GLU A 116 -34.16 25.42 -23.18
CA GLU A 116 -32.79 25.16 -23.67
C GLU A 116 -31.65 25.13 -22.63
N GLU A 117 -30.51 24.59 -23.09
CA GLU A 117 -29.26 24.49 -22.34
C GLU A 117 -28.61 25.85 -22.01
N THR A 118 -28.39 26.14 -20.73
CA THR A 118 -27.23 26.95 -20.30
C THR A 118 -26.47 26.24 -19.17
N LYS A 119 -25.16 26.08 -19.34
CA LYS A 119 -24.32 25.22 -18.47
C LYS A 119 -23.87 25.95 -17.19
N PRO A 120 -24.07 25.39 -15.99
CA PRO A 120 -23.56 25.96 -14.74
C PRO A 120 -22.04 25.77 -14.57
N PRO A 121 -21.36 26.62 -13.77
CA PRO A 121 -19.90 26.75 -13.81
C PRO A 121 -19.14 25.60 -13.13
N GLN A 122 -18.16 25.05 -13.84
CA GLN A 122 -17.29 23.97 -13.33
C GLN A 122 -16.25 24.49 -12.32
N LYS A 123 -16.09 23.77 -11.20
CA LYS A 123 -14.97 23.97 -10.27
C LYS A 123 -13.64 23.79 -10.99
N LYS A 124 -12.73 24.77 -10.87
CA LYS A 124 -11.38 24.76 -11.47
C LYS A 124 -10.57 23.52 -11.06
N GLN A 125 -10.64 22.47 -11.88
CA GLN A 125 -9.65 21.39 -11.85
C GLN A 125 -8.35 21.92 -12.46
N LYS A 126 -7.22 21.56 -11.83
CA LYS A 126 -5.90 22.03 -12.23
C LYS A 126 -5.52 21.34 -13.55
N LYS A 127 -5.46 22.10 -14.66
CA LYS A 127 -5.12 21.56 -15.99
C LYS A 127 -3.85 20.70 -15.91
N SER A 128 -3.95 19.44 -16.32
CA SER A 128 -2.79 18.68 -16.80
C SER A 128 -2.21 19.39 -18.01
N LYS A 129 -0.88 19.54 -18.08
CA LYS A 129 -0.23 19.86 -19.34
C LYS A 129 -0.30 18.62 -20.25
N THR A 130 -0.64 18.86 -21.50
CA THR A 130 -0.56 17.88 -22.58
C THR A 130 0.67 18.23 -23.40
N ASP A 131 1.49 17.25 -23.76
CA ASP A 131 2.52 17.41 -24.78
C ASP A 131 1.92 17.07 -26.17
N GLU A 132 2.58 17.48 -27.26
CA GLU A 132 2.04 17.46 -28.64
C GLU A 132 1.60 16.07 -29.16
N ASP A 133 2.10 14.98 -28.56
CA ASP A 133 1.66 13.61 -28.84
C ASP A 133 0.58 13.17 -27.84
N GLY A 134 -0.66 13.01 -28.30
CA GLY A 134 -1.89 12.79 -27.53
C GLY A 134 -2.03 11.50 -26.69
N LYS A 135 -0.96 10.99 -26.08
CA LYS A 135 -1.00 9.96 -25.04
C LYS A 135 -1.18 10.63 -23.67
N PRO A 136 -1.97 10.05 -22.74
CA PRO A 136 -2.05 10.58 -21.38
C PRO A 136 -0.71 10.37 -20.67
N VAL A 137 0.13 11.40 -20.66
CA VAL A 137 1.34 11.44 -19.83
C VAL A 137 0.88 11.29 -18.38
N LYS A 138 1.03 10.09 -17.83
CA LYS A 138 0.86 9.83 -16.39
C LYS A 138 1.80 10.78 -15.69
N SER A 139 1.28 11.88 -15.15
CA SER A 139 2.09 13.00 -14.64
C SER A 139 3.10 12.42 -13.65
N ILE A 140 4.35 12.26 -14.08
CA ILE A 140 5.35 11.61 -13.26
C ILE A 140 5.47 12.48 -12.02
N HIS A 141 5.22 11.88 -10.85
CA HIS A 141 5.36 12.60 -9.60
C HIS A 141 6.85 12.74 -9.34
N LEU A 142 7.45 13.76 -9.95
CA LEU A 142 8.85 14.17 -9.82
C LEU A 142 9.11 14.79 -8.44
N THR A 143 8.55 14.19 -7.39
CA THR A 143 8.68 14.63 -6.01
C THR A 143 9.04 13.45 -5.13
N LEU A 144 10.15 13.58 -4.44
CA LEU A 144 10.68 12.60 -3.51
C LEU A 144 10.43 13.07 -2.08
N PHE A 145 10.17 12.12 -1.20
CA PHE A 145 10.23 12.31 0.24
C PHE A 145 11.64 11.91 0.71
N VAL A 146 12.29 12.78 1.49
CA VAL A 146 13.55 12.47 2.16
C VAL A 146 13.30 12.48 3.66
N GLY A 147 13.43 11.33 4.30
CA GLY A 147 13.32 11.13 5.74
C GLY A 147 14.66 10.82 6.39
N GLN A 148 14.63 10.73 7.72
CA GLN A 148 15.78 10.37 8.57
C GLN A 148 16.98 11.35 8.48
N LEU A 149 16.76 12.57 7.97
CA LEU A 149 17.80 13.61 7.93
C LEU A 149 18.25 13.97 9.36
N PRO A 150 19.54 14.26 9.59
CA PRO A 150 20.03 14.83 10.84
C PRO A 150 19.31 16.13 11.19
N PHE A 151 19.00 16.37 12.47
CA PHE A 151 18.37 17.64 12.89
C PHE A 151 19.27 18.87 12.69
N ARG A 152 20.59 18.65 12.53
CA ARG A 152 21.61 19.65 12.20
C ARG A 152 21.85 19.82 10.69
N ALA A 153 21.17 19.06 9.83
CA ALA A 153 21.35 19.16 8.39
C ALA A 153 20.83 20.51 7.88
N THR A 154 21.64 21.21 7.10
CA THR A 154 21.28 22.46 6.42
C THR A 154 20.78 22.20 5.00
N GLU A 155 20.05 23.15 4.42
CA GLU A 155 19.65 23.10 3.01
C GLU A 155 20.86 22.94 2.08
N ALA A 156 21.96 23.65 2.35
CA ALA A 156 23.20 23.54 1.59
C ALA A 156 23.82 22.13 1.65
N ALA A 157 23.82 21.48 2.82
CA ALA A 157 24.31 20.12 2.97
C ALA A 157 23.45 19.10 2.18
N VAL A 158 22.13 19.23 2.26
CA VAL A 158 21.21 18.39 1.47
C VAL A 158 21.38 18.65 -0.03
N ARG A 159 21.50 19.91 -0.45
CA ARG A 159 21.69 20.25 -1.88
C ARG A 159 23.03 19.75 -2.43
N LYS A 160 24.11 19.78 -1.64
CA LYS A 160 25.40 19.16 -2.01
C LYS A 160 25.26 17.65 -2.16
N HIS A 161 24.55 16.98 -1.25
CA HIS A 161 24.34 15.53 -1.27
C HIS A 161 23.55 15.04 -2.50
N PHE A 162 22.60 15.83 -2.97
CA PHE A 162 21.78 15.54 -4.15
C PHE A 162 22.26 16.27 -5.43
N ALA A 163 23.50 16.78 -5.47
CA ALA A 163 24.01 17.55 -6.60
C ALA A 163 24.00 16.77 -7.94
N GLU A 164 24.17 15.44 -7.90
CA GLU A 164 24.08 14.54 -9.06
C GLU A 164 22.68 14.53 -9.71
N ALA A 165 21.61 14.79 -8.93
CA ALA A 165 20.26 14.97 -9.45
C ALA A 165 20.06 16.35 -10.11
N GLY A 166 21.08 17.20 -10.11
CA GLY A 166 21.09 18.50 -10.76
C GLY A 166 20.16 19.51 -10.10
N ASP A 167 19.25 20.06 -10.89
CA ASP A 167 18.49 21.26 -10.58
C ASP A 167 17.26 20.93 -9.71
N ILE A 168 17.49 20.81 -8.40
CA ILE A 168 16.49 20.41 -7.41
C ILE A 168 15.87 21.58 -6.65
N LYS A 169 14.58 21.44 -6.29
CA LYS A 169 13.86 22.37 -5.41
C LYS A 169 13.54 21.70 -4.08
N LEU A 170 14.17 22.17 -3.01
CA LEU A 170 14.03 21.62 -1.67
C LEU A 170 12.86 22.26 -0.91
N ARG A 171 12.17 21.47 -0.10
CA ARG A 171 11.22 21.93 0.92
C ARG A 171 11.46 21.18 2.22
N MET A 172 12.26 21.77 3.12
CA MET A 172 12.49 21.22 4.45
C MET A 172 11.23 21.37 5.32
N LEU A 173 10.85 20.31 6.04
CA LEU A 173 9.67 20.32 6.91
C LEU A 173 10.08 20.73 8.33
N THR A 174 9.61 21.89 8.78
CA THR A 174 9.76 22.38 10.14
C THR A 174 8.48 22.15 10.94
N ASP A 175 8.61 22.03 12.27
CA ASP A 175 7.45 22.06 13.15
C ASP A 175 6.88 23.49 13.24
N LYS A 176 5.54 23.61 13.22
CA LYS A 176 4.84 24.90 13.25
C LYS A 176 4.95 25.62 14.59
N LYS A 177 5.09 24.88 15.70
CA LYS A 177 5.17 25.46 17.05
C LYS A 177 6.60 25.88 17.39
N THR A 178 7.55 24.96 17.25
CA THR A 178 8.94 25.17 17.67
C THR A 178 9.84 25.75 16.57
N LYS A 179 9.38 25.82 15.31
CA LYS A 179 10.17 26.14 14.09
C LYS A 179 11.39 25.23 13.86
N LYS A 180 11.62 24.22 14.70
CA LYS A 180 12.74 23.28 14.56
C LYS A 180 12.55 22.37 13.35
N PHE A 181 13.66 21.99 12.73
CA PHE A 181 13.66 21.05 11.61
C PHE A 181 13.24 19.64 12.07
N LYS A 182 12.35 18.98 11.32
CA LYS A 182 11.79 17.67 11.69
C LYS A 182 12.65 16.48 11.26
N GLY A 183 13.75 16.69 10.54
CA GLY A 183 14.52 15.59 9.94
C GLY A 183 13.85 14.99 8.68
N THR A 184 12.96 15.76 8.05
CA THR A 184 12.24 15.35 6.83
C THR A 184 12.15 16.49 5.83
N ALA A 185 12.33 16.22 4.55
CA ALA A 185 12.19 17.19 3.46
C ALA A 185 11.44 16.57 2.27
N PHE A 186 10.97 17.42 1.35
CA PHE A 186 10.55 17.02 0.02
C PHE A 186 11.51 17.62 -1.01
N ILE A 187 11.86 16.84 -2.03
CA ILE A 187 12.66 17.29 -3.17
C ILE A 187 11.76 17.23 -4.41
N GLU A 188 11.61 18.34 -5.11
CA GLU A 188 10.93 18.44 -6.41
C GLU A 188 12.01 18.54 -7.50
N VAL A 189 12.03 17.60 -8.44
CA VAL A 189 13.00 17.51 -9.56
C VAL A 189 12.29 17.81 -10.89
N LYS A 190 13.06 18.18 -11.93
CA LYS A 190 12.49 18.48 -13.26
C LYS A 190 12.51 17.29 -14.24
N ASP A 191 13.45 16.35 -14.08
CA ASP A 191 13.71 15.28 -15.04
C ASP A 191 13.56 13.88 -14.40
N SER A 192 13.22 12.89 -15.23
CA SER A 192 13.17 11.47 -14.86
C SER A 192 14.55 10.91 -14.54
N LYS A 193 15.63 11.37 -15.22
CA LYS A 193 17.00 10.97 -14.87
C LYS A 193 17.40 11.49 -13.49
N ALA A 194 17.09 12.77 -13.21
CA ALA A 194 17.25 13.38 -11.89
C ALA A 194 16.49 12.63 -10.79
N LEU A 195 15.27 12.13 -11.08
CA LEU A 195 14.50 11.28 -10.16
C LEU A 195 15.24 9.97 -9.86
N GLY A 196 15.81 9.33 -10.89
CA GLY A 196 16.61 8.10 -10.75
C GLY A 196 17.89 8.31 -9.92
N ALA A 197 18.63 9.39 -10.18
CA ALA A 197 19.84 9.76 -9.46
C ALA A 197 19.56 10.15 -7.99
N ALA A 198 18.44 10.81 -7.71
CA ALA A 198 18.06 11.07 -6.32
C ALA A 198 17.59 9.80 -5.60
N LEU A 199 16.98 8.83 -6.31
CA LEU A 199 16.61 7.52 -5.74
C LEU A 199 17.80 6.59 -5.49
N SER A 200 18.89 6.67 -6.28
CA SER A 200 20.11 5.89 -6.00
C SER A 200 20.82 6.33 -4.70
N ARG A 201 20.59 7.57 -4.26
CA ARG A 201 21.10 8.10 -2.98
C ARG A 201 20.26 7.66 -1.74
N HIS A 202 19.33 6.71 -1.89
CA HIS A 202 18.68 6.03 -0.78
C HIS A 202 19.71 5.26 0.09
N HIS A 203 19.51 5.21 1.42
CA HIS A 203 20.40 4.61 2.42
C HIS A 203 21.82 5.18 2.58
N THR A 204 22.26 6.09 1.72
CA THR A 204 23.53 6.83 1.87
C THR A 204 23.66 7.59 3.19
N LEU A 205 24.89 7.80 3.65
CA LEU A 205 25.19 8.58 4.86
C LEU A 205 25.14 10.09 4.63
N LEU A 206 24.50 10.81 5.56
CA LEU A 206 24.59 12.25 5.71
C LEU A 206 24.89 12.60 7.17
N GLN A 207 26.06 13.19 7.45
CA GLN A 207 26.51 13.56 8.81
C GLN A 207 26.39 12.40 9.83
N GLY A 208 26.84 11.20 9.48
CA GLY A 208 26.80 10.02 10.34
C GLY A 208 25.41 9.37 10.51
N ARG A 209 24.43 9.72 9.67
CA ARG A 209 23.08 9.12 9.68
C ARG A 209 22.65 8.72 8.28
N ARG A 210 22.19 7.48 8.10
CA ARG A 210 21.62 7.00 6.83
C ARG A 210 20.31 7.73 6.53
N ILE A 211 20.17 8.26 5.32
CA ILE A 211 18.95 8.94 4.87
C ILE A 211 18.00 7.95 4.18
N ASN A 212 16.69 8.23 4.26
CA ASN A 212 15.69 7.46 3.53
C ASN A 212 15.11 8.32 2.39
N VAL A 213 15.22 7.88 1.14
CA VAL A 213 14.67 8.59 -0.03
C VAL A 213 13.57 7.74 -0.66
N GLU A 214 12.33 8.21 -0.68
CA GLU A 214 11.15 7.46 -1.16
C GLU A 214 10.36 8.24 -2.21
N LEU A 215 9.70 7.53 -3.13
CA LEU A 215 8.69 8.12 -4.03
C LEU A 215 7.45 8.59 -3.25
N THR A 216 7.04 9.85 -3.43
CA THR A 216 5.85 10.37 -2.74
C THR A 216 4.55 9.99 -3.47
N ALA A 217 3.50 9.68 -2.70
CA ALA A 217 2.14 9.72 -3.20
C ALA A 217 1.62 11.17 -3.15
N SER A 218 1.19 11.71 -4.29
CA SER A 218 0.41 12.96 -4.32
C SER A 218 -1.07 12.67 -3.97
N GLY A 219 -1.70 13.58 -3.22
CA GLY A 219 -3.09 13.45 -2.78
C GLY A 219 -3.30 12.61 -1.51
N GLY A 220 -4.46 12.80 -0.87
CA GLY A 220 -4.83 12.19 0.41
C GLY A 220 -4.09 12.78 1.61
N GLY A 221 -4.82 13.04 2.71
CA GLY A 221 -4.19 13.42 3.99
C GLY A 221 -3.48 12.25 4.66
N ASN A 222 -2.69 12.52 5.72
CA ASN A 222 -1.88 11.50 6.43
C ASN A 222 -2.69 10.33 7.05
N LYS A 223 -4.01 10.46 7.15
CA LYS A 223 -4.94 9.43 7.62
C LYS A 223 -5.58 8.60 6.50
N SER A 224 -5.32 8.92 5.22
CA SER A 224 -5.89 8.19 4.08
C SER A 224 -5.23 6.82 3.92
N GLU A 225 -6.03 5.77 4.01
CA GLU A 225 -5.59 4.39 3.80
C GLU A 225 -5.08 4.14 2.37
N ASN A 226 -5.83 4.59 1.36
CA ASN A 226 -5.41 4.52 -0.06
C ASN A 226 -4.02 5.15 -0.29
N ARG A 227 -3.67 6.22 0.44
CA ARG A 227 -2.34 6.83 0.40
C ARG A 227 -1.27 5.93 1.02
N ARG A 228 -1.55 5.30 2.16
CA ARG A 228 -0.63 4.36 2.83
C ARG A 228 -0.35 3.17 1.93
N ASN A 229 -1.40 2.49 1.48
CA ASN A 229 -1.29 1.33 0.58
C ASN A 229 -0.51 1.68 -0.71
N LYS A 230 -0.69 2.88 -1.27
CA LYS A 230 0.09 3.37 -2.42
C LYS A 230 1.57 3.60 -2.07
N ILE A 231 1.88 4.17 -0.91
CA ILE A 231 3.27 4.36 -0.44
C ILE A 231 3.94 3.00 -0.19
N ASP A 232 3.24 2.06 0.44
CA ASP A 232 3.81 0.74 0.76
C ASP A 232 4.04 -0.10 -0.51
N LEU A 233 3.17 0.03 -1.52
CA LEU A 233 3.41 -0.49 -2.87
C LEU A 233 4.63 0.15 -3.55
N LEU A 234 4.86 1.46 -3.37
CA LEU A 234 6.03 2.16 -3.93
C LEU A 234 7.33 1.71 -3.22
N ARG A 235 7.30 1.58 -1.88
CA ARG A 235 8.40 1.04 -1.08
C ARG A 235 8.75 -0.39 -1.47
N LYS A 236 7.76 -1.27 -1.62
CA LYS A 236 7.99 -2.65 -2.06
C LYS A 236 8.61 -2.71 -3.45
N LYS A 237 8.15 -1.87 -4.40
CA LYS A 237 8.78 -1.75 -5.72
C LYS A 237 10.22 -1.25 -5.64
N GLN A 238 10.49 -0.25 -4.81
CA GLN A 238 11.83 0.29 -4.62
C GLN A 238 12.79 -0.73 -3.99
N SER A 239 12.34 -1.43 -2.94
CA SER A 239 13.08 -2.52 -2.30
C SER A 239 13.41 -3.65 -3.28
N ASN A 240 12.42 -4.11 -4.06
CA ASN A 240 12.65 -5.11 -5.10
C ASN A 240 13.69 -4.64 -6.14
N VAL A 241 13.62 -3.38 -6.60
CA VAL A 241 14.63 -2.83 -7.52
C VAL A 241 16.03 -2.77 -6.88
N GLN A 242 16.13 -2.48 -5.58
CA GLN A 242 17.40 -2.50 -4.86
C GLN A 242 17.97 -3.91 -4.74
N VAL A 243 17.14 -4.90 -4.37
CA VAL A 243 17.53 -6.32 -4.31
C VAL A 243 18.00 -6.84 -5.68
N GLU A 244 17.30 -6.53 -6.77
CA GLU A 244 17.73 -6.96 -8.11
C GLU A 244 19.04 -6.28 -8.57
N LYS A 245 19.24 -4.99 -8.24
CA LYS A 245 20.54 -4.32 -8.44
C LYS A 245 21.65 -4.98 -7.63
N THR A 246 21.39 -5.34 -6.38
CA THR A 246 22.34 -6.04 -5.49
C THR A 246 22.71 -7.41 -6.05
N LYS A 247 21.73 -8.20 -6.50
CA LYS A 247 21.98 -9.48 -7.19
C LYS A 247 22.83 -9.31 -8.44
N ALA A 248 22.51 -8.33 -9.30
CA ALA A 248 23.28 -8.06 -10.50
C ALA A 248 24.73 -7.60 -10.19
N LEU A 249 24.93 -6.83 -9.11
CA LEU A 249 26.25 -6.44 -8.62
C LEU A 249 27.05 -7.65 -8.12
N ILE A 250 26.43 -8.55 -7.36
CA ILE A 250 27.04 -9.80 -6.88
C ILE A 250 27.40 -10.71 -8.06
N GLN A 251 26.48 -10.93 -9.00
CA GLN A 251 26.71 -11.77 -10.17
C GLN A 251 27.91 -11.28 -11.00
N LYS A 252 28.02 -9.96 -11.20
CA LYS A 252 29.21 -9.36 -11.85
C LYS A 252 30.52 -9.62 -11.10
N HIS A 253 30.48 -9.77 -9.77
CA HIS A 253 31.63 -10.14 -8.94
C HIS A 253 31.85 -11.65 -8.82
N ILE A 254 30.96 -12.49 -9.37
CA ILE A 254 31.17 -13.94 -9.52
C ILE A 254 31.73 -14.25 -10.91
N ASP A 255 31.23 -13.58 -11.95
CA ASP A 255 31.62 -13.83 -13.35
C ASP A 255 32.93 -13.10 -13.76
N GLY A 256 33.42 -12.16 -12.94
CA GLY A 256 34.61 -11.38 -13.26
C GLY A 256 35.92 -12.12 -12.87
N PRO A 257 36.91 -12.23 -13.77
CA PRO A 257 38.09 -13.09 -13.58
C PRO A 257 39.07 -12.64 -12.48
N GLU A 258 38.93 -11.42 -11.96
CA GLU A 258 39.75 -10.90 -10.84
C GLU A 258 39.15 -11.22 -9.46
N TYR A 259 37.90 -11.68 -9.40
CA TYR A 259 37.17 -11.85 -8.14
C TYR A 259 37.17 -13.30 -7.66
N LYS A 260 37.33 -13.48 -6.34
CA LYS A 260 37.40 -14.79 -5.68
C LYS A 260 36.04 -15.27 -5.14
N LEU A 261 34.99 -14.46 -5.30
CA LEU A 261 33.65 -14.75 -4.81
C LEU A 261 32.99 -15.82 -5.67
N GLN A 262 32.70 -16.99 -5.09
CA GLN A 262 31.96 -18.05 -5.78
C GLN A 262 30.46 -17.91 -5.51
N LYS A 263 29.62 -18.45 -6.40
CA LYS A 263 28.16 -18.48 -6.20
C LYS A 263 27.77 -19.16 -4.88
N ASP A 264 28.49 -20.21 -4.51
CA ASP A 264 28.27 -20.94 -3.26
C ASP A 264 28.71 -20.17 -2.01
N ASP A 265 29.44 -19.05 -2.13
CA ASP A 265 29.81 -18.20 -1.00
C ASP A 265 28.68 -17.23 -0.60
N VAL A 266 27.62 -17.10 -1.42
CA VAL A 266 26.54 -16.13 -1.23
C VAL A 266 25.25 -16.79 -0.75
N ASP A 267 24.73 -16.36 0.40
CA ASP A 267 23.40 -16.71 0.93
C ASP A 267 22.38 -15.59 0.65
N ASP A 268 21.08 -15.93 0.60
CA ASP A 268 19.98 -14.94 0.55
C ASP A 268 20.09 -13.87 1.66
N ARG A 269 20.54 -14.28 2.85
CA ARG A 269 20.78 -13.36 3.99
C ARG A 269 21.83 -12.29 3.68
N MET A 270 22.80 -12.57 2.82
CA MET A 270 23.79 -11.58 2.39
C MET A 270 23.19 -10.65 1.35
N ILE A 271 22.35 -11.15 0.45
CA ILE A 271 21.65 -10.36 -0.57
C ILE A 271 20.71 -9.35 0.13
N ASP A 272 19.91 -9.82 1.09
CA ASP A 272 19.05 -8.96 1.92
C ASP A 272 19.88 -7.90 2.67
N PHE A 273 21.00 -8.31 3.27
CA PHE A 273 21.85 -7.41 4.04
C PHE A 273 22.58 -6.38 3.17
N LEU A 274 23.04 -6.77 1.98
CA LEU A 274 23.62 -5.86 0.97
C LEU A 274 22.56 -4.89 0.41
N SER A 275 21.28 -5.31 0.32
CA SER A 275 20.19 -4.44 -0.15
C SER A 275 19.86 -3.28 0.82
N TRP A 276 20.29 -3.35 2.08
CA TRP A 276 20.17 -2.25 3.05
C TRP A 276 21.20 -1.13 2.86
N PHE A 277 22.25 -1.37 2.07
CA PHE A 277 23.22 -0.35 1.71
C PHE A 277 22.86 0.32 0.39
N ASP A 278 23.43 1.50 0.17
CA ASP A 278 23.51 2.06 -1.17
C ASP A 278 24.49 1.26 -2.05
N TYR A 279 24.45 1.53 -3.36
CA TYR A 279 25.21 0.79 -4.36
C TYR A 279 26.74 0.96 -4.21
N GLU A 280 27.19 2.13 -3.76
CA GLU A 280 28.63 2.43 -3.61
C GLU A 280 29.20 1.66 -2.41
N THR A 281 28.54 1.73 -1.24
CA THR A 281 28.94 0.95 -0.07
C THR A 281 28.84 -0.57 -0.28
N ALA A 282 27.80 -1.05 -0.98
CA ALA A 282 27.68 -2.47 -1.32
C ALA A 282 28.82 -2.98 -2.21
N LYS A 283 29.28 -2.15 -3.16
CA LYS A 283 30.46 -2.44 -4.01
C LYS A 283 31.74 -2.48 -3.19
N THR A 284 31.96 -1.50 -2.31
CA THR A 284 33.14 -1.47 -1.42
C THR A 284 33.21 -2.70 -0.50
N ALA A 285 32.08 -3.16 0.04
CA ALA A 285 32.04 -4.36 0.88
C ALA A 285 32.38 -5.66 0.12
N LEU A 286 32.01 -5.75 -1.17
CA LEU A 286 32.41 -6.85 -2.05
C LEU A 286 33.90 -6.79 -2.41
N GLU A 287 34.45 -5.59 -2.61
CA GLU A 287 35.88 -5.38 -2.86
C GLU A 287 36.73 -5.73 -1.62
N GLU A 288 36.29 -5.36 -0.41
CA GLU A 288 36.96 -5.77 0.83
C GLU A 288 36.94 -7.29 1.03
N TYR A 289 35.82 -7.95 0.73
CA TYR A 289 35.77 -9.42 0.74
C TYR A 289 36.81 -10.01 -0.21
N ASN A 290 36.87 -9.56 -1.47
CA ASN A 290 37.84 -10.06 -2.44
C ASN A 290 39.31 -9.80 -2.04
N ARG A 291 39.59 -8.66 -1.39
CA ARG A 291 40.91 -8.32 -0.83
C ARG A 291 41.30 -9.23 0.34
N CYS A 292 40.37 -9.51 1.23
CA CYS A 292 40.64 -10.23 2.48
C CYS A 292 40.52 -11.76 2.35
N VAL A 293 39.83 -12.27 1.32
CA VAL A 293 39.69 -13.70 1.07
C VAL A 293 41.03 -14.32 0.67
N SER A 294 41.43 -15.28 1.51
CA SER A 294 42.57 -16.17 1.34
C SER A 294 42.10 -17.61 1.48
N ASP A 295 42.84 -18.56 0.91
CA ASP A 295 42.45 -19.98 0.87
C ASP A 295 42.38 -20.66 2.26
N ARG A 296 42.83 -19.97 3.31
CA ARG A 296 42.73 -20.39 4.72
C ARG A 296 41.34 -20.15 5.35
N VAL A 297 40.38 -19.56 4.63
CA VAL A 297 39.04 -19.24 5.17
C VAL A 297 38.10 -20.44 5.01
N ASN A 298 38.01 -21.29 6.05
CA ASN A 298 37.17 -22.50 6.04
C ASN A 298 35.66 -22.21 5.89
N ASN A 299 35.16 -21.07 6.38
CA ASN A 299 33.75 -20.69 6.28
C ASN A 299 33.62 -19.28 5.68
N ARG A 300 33.75 -19.24 4.35
CA ARG A 300 33.64 -18.01 3.54
C ARG A 300 32.32 -17.26 3.75
N LYS A 301 31.22 -17.98 3.91
CA LYS A 301 29.89 -17.41 4.22
C LYS A 301 29.89 -16.64 5.54
N ALA A 302 30.36 -17.26 6.62
CA ALA A 302 30.44 -16.62 7.92
C ALA A 302 31.41 -15.43 7.91
N PHE A 303 32.53 -15.55 7.18
CA PHE A 303 33.51 -14.49 7.00
C PHE A 303 32.92 -13.27 6.28
N PHE A 304 32.23 -13.47 5.15
CA PHE A 304 31.58 -12.37 4.42
C PHE A 304 30.49 -11.69 5.25
N MET A 305 29.64 -12.47 5.93
CA MET A 305 28.67 -11.92 6.89
C MET A 305 29.32 -11.14 8.04
N GLY A 306 30.56 -11.48 8.42
CA GLY A 306 31.36 -10.73 9.39
C GLY A 306 31.76 -9.35 8.87
N ILE A 307 32.29 -9.29 7.65
CA ILE A 307 32.61 -8.04 6.94
C ILE A 307 31.35 -7.17 6.83
N LEU A 308 30.26 -7.72 6.29
CA LEU A 308 29.00 -6.99 6.13
C LEU A 308 28.48 -6.41 7.46
N LYS A 309 28.53 -7.19 8.56
CA LYS A 309 28.16 -6.69 9.90
C LYS A 309 29.02 -5.51 10.36
N ARG A 310 30.33 -5.49 10.04
CA ARG A 310 31.24 -4.36 10.31
C ARG A 310 30.80 -3.12 9.51
N PHE A 311 30.60 -3.26 8.20
CA PHE A 311 30.08 -2.17 7.35
C PHE A 311 28.76 -1.58 7.85
N ARG A 312 27.87 -2.37 8.47
CA ARG A 312 26.63 -1.80 9.03
C ARG A 312 26.88 -0.85 10.21
N GLN A 313 27.96 -1.06 10.95
CA GLN A 313 28.34 -0.26 12.12
C GLN A 313 29.25 0.92 11.77
N THR A 314 30.21 0.73 10.85
CA THR A 314 31.25 1.72 10.52
C THR A 314 31.22 2.24 9.08
N ASP A 315 30.36 1.69 8.22
CA ASP A 315 30.25 2.02 6.79
C ASP A 315 31.56 1.90 5.98
N GLY A 316 32.48 1.05 6.43
CA GLY A 316 33.78 0.84 5.78
C GLY A 316 34.83 1.90 6.14
N VAL A 317 34.54 2.76 7.12
CA VAL A 317 35.54 3.59 7.78
C VAL A 317 36.17 2.77 8.90
N GLU A 318 37.50 2.61 8.88
CA GLU A 318 38.29 2.06 10.00
C GLU A 318 38.62 3.14 11.04
#